data_AF-R9LDF4-F1
#
_entry.id   AF-R9LDF4-F1
#
_cell.length_a   1.000
_cell.length_b   1.000
_cell.length_c   1.000
_cell.angle_alpha   90.00
_cell.angle_beta   90.00
_cell.angle_gamma   90.00
#
_symmetry.space_group_name_H-M   'P 1'
#
loop_
_entity.id
_entity.type
_entity.pdbx_description
1 polymer ?
#
loop_
_entity_poly.entity_id
_entity_poly.type
_entity_poly.pdbx_seq_one_letter_code
_entity_poly.pdbx_strand_id
1 'polypeptide(L)'
;MSLTEQLAVPLNALMMICYRMVGHYLAAILIFTLLTKVILFPVSLWTHRNGITMIRLMPELNRLKVKYYGDKDTIAEETQALYKQRGYHPLASTVPMFIQLALLIGVIGAVQALLAGTESVLSVPPAQAGGMTLLMPLAAGGSALLLGLAQNQFNPLQREQARASQWATNGVSIGISLLLGAFVPVGVGVYWIASNLLTIGQQLVLNAVMPARNYVDYEALEQSKQELAGIDSLSSRVSKEDRQREKADYKRFFSIANKHLVFYSESSGFYKYFENIIEYLLTHSNIIIHYITSDPDDAIFQKAQKEPRIRPYYIGEKRLITLMMKMDADMVVMTMTDLENFHIKRSYVRKNIEYIYVFHAPLSFIMTLRDGALDHYDTIFCTGKGQVEEIRKIECQYSLAEKNLIECGYSVIENMRRHYLENEENYRNQTIKKILVAPSWQEDNILDLCLDPLLSSSLRDGWQIIVRPHPEYVKRYGARWKKLQDQYKNISKDKLILQSDFSSNETVYSADVLISDWSGIAFEYAFSTRKPVLFIDTPMKVANPNYADTVAEPLNLTLRGKIGIQLKPEQTNQVGKSLEYLLEHAADYSQKIAELTDEYLYHMGHSGEIGGRYILSSLQKKAKNKPQNLH
;
A
#
# COMPACT_ATOMS: atom_id res chain seq x y z
N MET A 1 60.33 6.65 -4.20
CA MET A 1 59.46 7.78 -3.85
C MET A 1 58.18 7.23 -3.25
N SER A 2 57.73 7.78 -2.14
CA SER A 2 56.42 7.49 -1.57
C SER A 2 55.30 7.97 -2.52
N LEU A 3 54.10 7.40 -2.43
CA LEU A 3 52.94 7.83 -3.23
C LEU A 3 52.65 9.34 -3.05
N THR A 4 52.92 9.85 -1.84
CA THR A 4 52.82 11.27 -1.50
C THR A 4 53.83 12.13 -2.26
N GLU A 5 55.08 11.67 -2.40
CA GLU A 5 56.11 12.36 -3.20
C GLU A 5 55.79 12.35 -4.70
N GLN A 6 55.27 11.25 -5.24
CA GLN A 6 54.93 11.15 -6.66
C GLN A 6 53.76 12.06 -7.05
N LEU A 7 52.75 12.17 -6.19
CA LEU A 7 51.60 13.07 -6.40
C LEU A 7 51.96 14.55 -6.15
N ALA A 8 52.88 14.82 -5.22
CA ALA A 8 53.28 16.19 -4.89
C ALA A 8 54.12 16.87 -5.97
N VAL A 9 54.94 16.14 -6.74
CA VAL A 9 55.82 16.72 -7.78
C VAL A 9 55.08 17.55 -8.83
N PRO A 10 54.04 17.05 -9.54
CA PRO A 10 53.33 17.84 -10.54
C PRO A 10 52.52 18.99 -9.94
N LEU A 11 51.95 18.79 -8.75
CA LEU A 11 51.16 19.82 -8.06
C LEU A 11 52.05 20.93 -7.49
N ASN A 12 53.25 20.58 -7.02
CA ASN A 12 54.26 21.55 -6.60
C ASN A 12 54.79 22.36 -7.80
N ALA A 13 55.03 21.72 -8.94
CA ALA A 13 55.39 22.43 -10.17
C ALA A 13 54.31 23.45 -10.58
N LEU A 14 53.03 23.06 -10.53
CA LEU A 14 51.91 23.96 -10.79
C LEU A 14 51.82 25.10 -9.76
N MET A 15 52.00 24.79 -8.47
CA MET A 15 52.02 25.78 -7.40
C MET A 15 53.15 26.81 -7.58
N MET A 16 54.35 26.35 -7.98
CA MET A 16 55.49 27.21 -8.26
C MET A 16 55.27 28.12 -9.47
N ILE A 17 54.57 27.64 -10.51
CA ILE A 17 54.14 28.49 -11.64
C ILE A 17 53.23 29.61 -11.12
N CYS A 18 52.22 29.28 -10.30
CA CYS A 18 51.31 30.26 -9.72
C CYS A 18 52.06 31.31 -8.86
N TYR A 19 53.05 30.86 -8.08
CA TYR A 19 53.88 31.76 -7.28
C TYR A 19 54.75 32.68 -8.13
N ARG A 20 55.40 32.17 -9.18
CA ARG A 20 56.21 32.99 -10.11
C ARG A 20 55.39 34.07 -10.83
N MET A 21 54.11 33.82 -11.08
CA MET A 21 53.23 34.78 -11.73
C MET A 21 52.86 35.98 -10.84
N VAL A 22 52.75 35.79 -9.52
CA VAL A 22 52.15 36.80 -8.62
C VAL A 22 53.09 37.26 -7.51
N GLY A 23 54.13 36.50 -7.18
CA GLY A 23 55.12 36.84 -6.14
C GLY A 23 54.60 36.77 -4.69
N HIS A 24 53.31 36.48 -4.48
CA HIS A 24 52.68 36.41 -3.15
C HIS A 24 52.14 35.02 -2.83
N TYR A 25 52.52 34.45 -1.68
CA TYR A 25 52.16 33.09 -1.28
C TYR A 25 50.64 32.85 -1.20
N LEU A 26 49.89 33.77 -0.57
CA LEU A 26 48.43 33.65 -0.45
C LEU A 26 47.74 33.67 -1.81
N ALA A 27 48.12 34.62 -2.68
CA ALA A 27 47.54 34.75 -4.01
C ALA A 27 47.89 33.55 -4.90
N ALA A 28 49.11 33.01 -4.77
CA ALA A 28 49.52 31.79 -5.46
C ALA A 28 48.63 30.60 -5.11
N ILE A 29 48.32 30.41 -3.81
CA ILE A 29 47.41 29.35 -3.34
C ILE A 29 46.00 29.52 -3.92
N LEU A 30 45.46 30.76 -3.94
CA LEU A 30 44.12 31.02 -4.47
C LEU A 30 44.04 30.76 -5.99
N ILE A 31 45.03 31.21 -6.76
CA ILE A 31 45.09 30.97 -8.21
C ILE A 31 45.28 29.49 -8.51
N PHE A 32 46.16 28.82 -7.77
CA PHE A 32 46.32 27.37 -7.85
C PHE A 32 44.99 26.64 -7.60
N THR A 33 44.22 27.07 -6.59
CA THR A 33 42.91 26.49 -6.27
C THR A 33 41.93 26.68 -7.44
N LEU A 34 41.90 27.86 -8.05
CA LEU A 34 41.07 28.12 -9.22
C LEU A 34 41.48 27.24 -10.41
N LEU A 35 42.77 27.16 -10.73
CA LEU A 35 43.29 26.37 -11.84
C LEU A 35 42.98 24.88 -11.68
N THR A 36 43.16 24.33 -10.48
CA THR A 36 42.82 22.92 -10.23
C THR A 36 41.33 22.63 -10.44
N LYS A 37 40.44 23.55 -10.09
CA LYS A 37 38.99 23.42 -10.38
C LYS A 37 38.68 23.49 -11.87
N VAL A 38 39.41 24.30 -12.63
CA VAL A 38 39.26 24.37 -14.09
C VAL A 38 39.75 23.08 -14.75
N ILE A 39 40.94 22.59 -14.37
CA ILE A 39 41.53 21.34 -14.89
C ILE A 39 40.62 20.14 -14.59
N LEU A 40 40.05 20.09 -13.38
CA LEU A 40 39.16 19.00 -12.96
C LEU A 40 37.69 19.22 -13.37
N PHE A 41 37.36 20.31 -14.05
CA PHE A 41 35.99 20.58 -14.48
C PHE A 41 35.35 19.45 -15.33
N PRO A 42 36.06 18.79 -16.27
CA PRO A 42 35.52 17.64 -16.99
C PRO A 42 35.08 16.49 -16.08
N VAL A 43 35.82 16.25 -14.98
CA VAL A 43 35.47 15.24 -13.96
C VAL A 43 34.21 15.66 -13.19
N SER A 44 34.12 16.95 -12.82
CA SER A 44 32.91 17.50 -12.19
C SER A 44 31.69 17.37 -13.09
N LEU A 45 31.83 17.61 -14.40
CA LEU A 45 30.76 17.46 -15.39
C LEU A 45 30.29 16.00 -15.50
N TRP A 46 31.24 15.06 -15.54
CA TRP A 46 30.93 13.62 -15.55
C TRP A 46 30.18 13.18 -14.29
N THR A 47 30.60 13.67 -13.11
CA THR A 47 29.94 13.39 -11.83
C THR A 47 28.53 13.94 -11.79
N HIS A 48 28.33 15.18 -12.26
CA HIS A 48 27.03 15.83 -12.35
C HIS A 48 26.07 15.05 -13.27
N ARG A 49 26.57 14.59 -14.43
CA ARG A 49 25.80 13.76 -15.37
C ARG A 49 25.40 12.41 -14.75
N ASN A 50 26.30 11.75 -14.02
CA ASN A 50 25.98 10.52 -13.30
C ASN A 50 24.92 10.75 -12.21
N GLY A 51 24.98 11.89 -11.51
CA GLY A 51 23.96 12.29 -10.54
C GLY A 51 22.58 12.45 -11.18
N ILE A 52 22.48 13.17 -12.30
CA ILE A 52 21.24 13.31 -13.07
C ILE A 52 20.71 11.93 -13.52
N THR A 53 21.60 11.05 -13.99
CA THR A 53 21.23 9.68 -14.40
C THR A 53 20.64 8.88 -13.23
N MET A 54 21.21 9.00 -12.03
CA MET A 54 20.67 8.34 -10.84
C MET A 54 19.25 8.82 -10.51
N ILE A 55 18.98 10.13 -10.61
CA ILE A 55 17.64 10.68 -10.39
C ILE A 55 16.66 10.15 -11.44
N ARG A 56 17.09 10.03 -12.69
CA ARG A 56 16.28 9.44 -13.77
C ARG A 56 15.89 7.98 -13.49
N LEU A 57 16.71 7.25 -12.74
CA LEU A 57 16.44 5.86 -12.35
C LEU A 57 15.61 5.72 -11.06
N MET A 58 15.51 6.77 -10.24
CA MET A 58 14.74 6.73 -8.99
C MET A 58 13.28 6.29 -9.16
N PRO A 59 12.53 6.69 -10.21
CA PRO A 59 11.15 6.23 -10.37
C PRO A 59 11.04 4.71 -10.50
N GLU A 60 11.91 4.12 -11.31
CA GLU A 60 11.98 2.66 -11.51
C GLU A 60 12.44 1.94 -10.25
N LEU A 61 13.41 2.51 -9.52
CA LEU A 61 13.87 1.97 -8.24
C LEU A 61 12.79 2.05 -7.15
N ASN A 62 12.01 3.13 -7.12
CA ASN A 62 10.89 3.27 -6.19
C ASN A 62 9.81 2.24 -6.53
N ARG A 63 9.46 2.10 -7.81
CA ARG A 63 8.53 1.07 -8.29
C ARG A 63 9.03 -0.36 -8.05
N LEU A 64 10.34 -0.57 -8.12
CA LEU A 64 10.96 -1.85 -7.75
C LEU A 64 10.74 -2.15 -6.26
N LYS A 65 10.99 -1.17 -5.38
CA LYS A 65 10.76 -1.29 -3.94
C LYS A 65 9.28 -1.49 -3.60
N VAL A 66 8.40 -0.87 -4.38
CA VAL A 66 6.95 -1.09 -4.32
C VAL A 66 6.61 -2.52 -4.74
N LYS A 67 7.11 -2.97 -5.88
CA LYS A 67 6.81 -4.28 -6.48
C LYS A 67 7.28 -5.44 -5.60
N TYR A 68 8.47 -5.32 -5.01
CA TYR A 68 9.07 -6.36 -4.17
C TYR A 68 9.07 -5.96 -2.68
N TYR A 69 8.09 -5.15 -2.27
CA TYR A 69 8.03 -4.61 -0.92
C TYR A 69 8.12 -5.69 0.16
N GLY A 70 9.03 -5.51 1.12
CA GLY A 70 9.29 -6.46 2.20
C GLY A 70 10.34 -7.53 1.87
N ASP A 71 10.62 -7.81 0.60
CA ASP A 71 11.64 -8.76 0.15
C ASP A 71 12.96 -8.05 -0.17
N LYS A 72 13.75 -7.80 0.87
CA LYS A 72 14.99 -7.02 0.77
C LYS A 72 16.03 -7.65 -0.15
N ASP A 73 16.06 -8.98 -0.25
CA ASP A 73 17.06 -9.70 -1.04
C ASP A 73 16.74 -9.56 -2.53
N THR A 74 15.48 -9.78 -2.92
CA THR A 74 15.02 -9.57 -4.30
C THR A 74 15.12 -8.10 -4.71
N ILE A 75 14.80 -7.15 -3.82
CA ILE A 75 15.01 -5.72 -4.08
C ILE A 75 16.48 -5.43 -4.40
N ALA A 76 17.42 -6.02 -3.65
CA ALA A 76 18.85 -5.78 -3.86
C ALA A 76 19.33 -6.36 -5.20
N GLU A 77 18.92 -7.59 -5.52
CA GLU A 77 19.26 -8.26 -6.77
C GLU A 77 18.73 -7.50 -7.99
N GLU A 78 17.45 -7.16 -7.99
CA GLU A 78 16.81 -6.47 -9.10
C GLU A 78 17.27 -5.00 -9.24
N THR A 79 17.66 -4.36 -8.13
CA THR A 79 18.32 -3.04 -8.17
C THR A 79 19.64 -3.12 -8.92
N GLN A 80 20.44 -4.17 -8.66
CA GLN A 80 21.70 -4.39 -9.35
C GLN A 80 21.48 -4.72 -10.84
N ALA A 81 20.47 -5.52 -11.15
CA ALA A 81 20.07 -5.82 -12.53
C ALA A 81 19.65 -4.55 -13.28
N LEU A 82 18.85 -3.70 -12.66
CA LEU A 82 18.42 -2.42 -13.22
C LEU A 82 19.60 -1.48 -13.49
N TYR A 83 20.56 -1.38 -12.55
CA TYR A 83 21.78 -0.60 -12.77
C TYR A 83 22.56 -1.09 -13.98
N LYS A 84 22.71 -2.41 -14.13
CA LYS A 84 23.40 -3.01 -15.28
C LYS A 84 22.67 -2.74 -16.59
N GLN A 85 21.34 -2.92 -16.62
CA GLN A 85 20.51 -2.69 -17.81
C GLN A 85 20.58 -1.22 -18.27
N ARG A 86 20.62 -0.29 -17.32
CA ARG A 86 20.62 1.15 -17.59
C ARG A 86 22.02 1.75 -17.74
N GLY A 87 23.07 0.91 -17.72
CA GLY A 87 24.46 1.34 -17.82
C GLY A 87 24.91 2.28 -16.70
N TYR A 88 24.25 2.19 -15.53
CA TYR A 88 24.61 3.00 -14.37
C TYR A 88 25.70 2.29 -13.56
N HIS A 89 26.75 3.03 -13.21
CA HIS A 89 27.87 2.53 -12.44
C HIS A 89 27.92 3.23 -11.06
N PRO A 90 27.50 2.56 -9.97
CA PRO A 90 27.48 3.17 -8.64
C PRO A 90 28.85 3.68 -8.17
N LEU A 91 29.93 2.96 -8.51
CA LEU A 91 31.31 3.32 -8.16
C LEU A 91 31.83 4.53 -8.94
N ALA A 92 31.17 4.94 -10.03
CA ALA A 92 31.54 6.16 -10.71
C ALA A 92 31.45 7.38 -9.78
N SER A 93 30.47 7.38 -8.88
CA SER A 93 30.25 8.47 -7.92
C SER A 93 31.31 8.55 -6.82
N THR A 94 32.17 7.53 -6.64
CA THR A 94 33.25 7.54 -5.63
C THR A 94 34.59 8.03 -6.19
N VAL A 95 34.77 8.03 -7.52
CA VAL A 95 36.00 8.50 -8.19
C VAL A 95 36.39 9.94 -7.78
N PRO A 96 35.46 10.91 -7.69
CA PRO A 96 35.81 12.28 -7.27
C PRO A 96 36.39 12.35 -5.86
N MET A 97 35.94 11.46 -4.97
CA MET A 97 36.45 11.40 -3.59
C MET A 97 37.92 10.99 -3.55
N PHE A 98 38.31 9.99 -4.34
CA PHE A 98 39.71 9.56 -4.45
C PHE A 98 40.60 10.62 -5.08
N ILE A 99 40.11 11.29 -6.14
CA ILE A 99 40.81 12.42 -6.74
C ILE A 99 40.99 13.55 -5.73
N GLN A 100 39.94 13.88 -4.97
CA GLN A 100 39.98 14.92 -3.95
C GLN A 100 40.96 14.58 -2.82
N LEU A 101 41.02 13.32 -2.38
CA LEU A 101 41.96 12.86 -1.36
C LEU A 101 43.41 12.92 -1.87
N ALA A 102 43.66 12.44 -3.09
CA ALA A 102 44.98 12.51 -3.72
C ALA A 102 45.45 13.97 -3.91
N LEU A 103 44.54 14.84 -4.37
CA LEU A 103 44.78 16.27 -4.52
C LEU A 103 45.11 16.91 -3.17
N LEU A 104 44.35 16.60 -2.12
CA LEU A 104 44.61 17.12 -0.77
C LEU A 104 46.01 16.77 -0.28
N ILE A 105 46.40 15.50 -0.39
CA ILE A 105 47.73 15.02 0.02
C ILE A 105 48.82 15.76 -0.75
N GLY A 106 48.66 15.88 -2.07
CA GLY A 106 49.62 16.59 -2.92
C GLY A 106 49.67 18.10 -2.64
N VAL A 107 48.55 18.74 -2.30
CA VAL A 107 48.48 20.14 -1.91
C VAL A 107 49.15 20.40 -0.57
N ILE A 108 49.00 19.50 0.41
CA ILE A 108 49.73 19.60 1.68
C ILE A 108 51.23 19.64 1.40
N GLY A 109 51.73 18.71 0.57
CA GLY A 109 53.15 18.67 0.18
C GLY A 109 53.59 19.91 -0.61
N ALA A 110 52.79 20.36 -1.58
CA ALA A 110 53.10 21.53 -2.41
C ALA A 110 53.11 22.84 -1.60
N VAL A 111 52.16 23.02 -0.67
CA VAL A 111 52.11 24.19 0.22
C VAL A 111 53.26 24.16 1.21
N GLN A 112 53.57 23.00 1.79
CA GLN A 112 54.72 22.85 2.68
C GLN A 112 56.05 23.14 1.95
N ALA A 113 56.21 22.64 0.72
CA ALA A 113 57.40 22.91 -0.09
C ALA A 113 57.51 24.39 -0.50
N LEU A 114 56.39 25.02 -0.90
CA LEU A 114 56.34 26.45 -1.24
C LEU A 114 56.74 27.34 -0.06
N LEU A 115 56.34 26.96 1.15
CA LEU A 115 56.54 27.74 2.37
C LEU A 115 57.77 27.29 3.19
N ALA A 116 58.51 26.29 2.71
CA ALA A 116 59.67 25.75 3.41
C ALA A 116 60.74 26.84 3.62
N GLY A 117 61.17 27.03 4.87
CA GLY A 117 62.15 28.05 5.23
C GLY A 117 61.61 29.49 5.32
N THR A 118 60.29 29.69 5.24
CA THR A 118 59.65 31.01 5.41
C THR A 118 59.15 31.20 6.85
N GLU A 119 59.20 32.44 7.37
CA GLU A 119 58.58 32.80 8.67
C GLU A 119 57.07 33.09 8.56
N SER A 120 56.42 32.62 7.49
CA SER A 120 55.02 32.93 7.23
C SER A 120 54.07 32.16 8.15
N VAL A 121 53.04 32.84 8.68
CA VAL A 121 51.92 32.22 9.43
C VAL A 121 51.21 31.14 8.60
N LEU A 122 51.30 31.19 7.27
CA LEU A 122 50.73 30.18 6.37
C LEU A 122 51.37 28.79 6.52
N SER A 123 52.59 28.71 7.06
CA SER A 123 53.38 27.47 7.14
C SER A 123 53.09 26.62 8.37
N VAL A 124 52.47 27.21 9.40
CA VAL A 124 52.30 26.58 10.71
C VAL A 124 50.87 26.06 10.93
N PRO A 125 50.70 24.88 11.57
CA PRO A 125 49.39 24.42 12.03
C PRO A 125 48.79 25.30 13.12
N PRO A 126 47.50 25.66 13.05
CA PRO A 126 46.84 26.48 14.07
C PRO A 126 46.92 25.97 15.50
N ALA A 127 46.80 24.65 15.71
CA ALA A 127 46.90 24.03 17.03
C ALA A 127 48.30 24.19 17.66
N GLN A 128 49.33 24.42 16.84
CA GLN A 128 50.70 24.62 17.31
C GLN A 128 51.03 26.11 17.45
N ALA A 129 50.52 26.96 16.55
CA ALA A 129 50.79 28.39 16.55
C ALA A 129 49.96 29.17 17.58
N GLY A 130 48.75 28.73 17.89
CA GLY A 130 47.85 29.42 18.82
C GLY A 130 47.42 30.82 18.36
N GLY A 131 46.88 31.62 19.28
CA GLY A 131 46.45 33.00 18.99
C GLY A 131 45.34 33.07 17.93
N MET A 132 45.43 34.06 17.02
CA MET A 132 44.41 34.29 15.97
C MET A 132 44.31 33.14 14.94
N THR A 133 45.33 32.27 14.84
CA THR A 133 45.31 31.14 13.90
C THR A 133 44.20 30.13 14.25
N LEU A 134 43.74 30.08 15.51
CA LEU A 134 42.63 29.23 15.96
C LEU A 134 41.26 29.60 15.34
N LEU A 135 41.16 30.74 14.64
CA LEU A 135 39.99 31.06 13.82
C LEU A 135 39.91 30.22 12.54
N MET A 136 41.04 29.66 12.08
CA MET A 136 41.13 28.87 10.85
C MET A 136 40.25 27.60 10.89
N PRO A 137 40.25 26.77 11.95
CA PRO A 137 39.28 25.68 12.11
C PRO A 137 37.82 26.13 11.90
N LEU A 138 37.43 27.22 12.57
CA LEU A 138 36.06 27.74 12.51
C LEU A 138 35.71 28.24 11.10
N ALA A 139 36.65 28.92 10.43
CA ALA A 139 36.48 29.38 9.05
C ALA A 139 36.38 28.19 8.07
N ALA A 140 37.19 27.14 8.27
CA ALA A 140 37.12 25.91 7.47
C ALA A 140 35.78 25.19 7.67
N GLY A 141 35.35 25.00 8.93
CA GLY A 141 34.03 24.43 9.26
C GLY A 141 32.86 25.26 8.72
N GLY A 142 32.94 26.59 8.83
CA GLY A 142 31.96 27.52 8.27
C GLY A 142 31.85 27.42 6.76
N SER A 143 32.99 27.33 6.05
CA SER A 143 32.99 27.14 4.59
C SER A 143 32.38 25.80 4.17
N ALA A 144 32.59 24.73 4.96
CA ALA A 144 32.00 23.41 4.72
C ALA A 144 30.48 23.41 4.98
N LEU A 145 30.02 24.13 6.00
CA LEU A 145 28.60 24.36 6.24
C LEU A 145 27.95 25.10 5.06
N LEU A 146 28.56 26.19 4.60
CA LEU A 146 28.07 26.93 3.44
C LEU A 146 27.99 26.05 2.18
N LEU A 147 29.03 25.26 1.92
CA LEU A 147 29.02 24.30 0.81
C LEU A 147 27.90 23.25 0.98
N GLY A 148 27.72 22.68 2.18
CA GLY A 148 26.67 21.70 2.44
C GLY A 148 25.26 22.26 2.26
N LEU A 149 25.02 23.50 2.70
CA LEU A 149 23.75 24.20 2.46
C LEU A 149 23.53 24.46 0.98
N ALA A 150 24.56 24.93 0.27
CA ALA A 150 24.50 25.17 -1.16
C ALA A 150 24.25 23.85 -1.94
N GLN A 151 24.87 22.74 -1.55
CA GLN A 151 24.64 21.44 -2.18
C GLN A 151 23.21 20.94 -1.95
N ASN A 152 22.65 21.09 -0.75
CA ASN A 152 21.26 20.72 -0.49
C ASN A 152 20.26 21.47 -1.40
N GLN A 153 20.61 22.69 -1.83
CA GLN A 153 19.76 23.50 -2.69
C GLN A 153 20.04 23.30 -4.18
N PHE A 154 21.31 23.28 -4.56
CA PHE A 154 21.74 23.36 -5.95
C PHE A 154 22.21 22.04 -6.53
N ASN A 155 22.68 21.07 -5.74
CA ASN A 155 23.04 19.77 -6.28
C ASN A 155 21.77 18.94 -6.51
N PRO A 156 21.45 18.54 -7.76
CA PRO A 156 20.19 17.85 -8.06
C PRO A 156 20.03 16.54 -7.29
N LEU A 157 21.10 15.75 -7.14
CA LEU A 157 21.02 14.45 -6.48
C LEU A 157 20.85 14.61 -4.97
N GLN A 158 21.59 15.53 -4.35
CA GLN A 158 21.53 15.75 -2.90
C GLN A 158 20.18 16.33 -2.48
N ARG A 159 19.57 17.19 -3.31
CA ARG A 159 18.24 17.74 -3.09
C ARG A 159 17.15 16.66 -2.99
N GLU A 160 17.29 15.57 -3.74
CA GLU A 160 16.34 14.46 -3.75
C GLU A 160 16.54 13.44 -2.61
N GLN A 161 17.60 13.58 -1.82
CA GLN A 161 17.84 12.72 -0.65
C GLN A 161 16.95 13.11 0.54
N ALA A 162 16.73 12.15 1.45
CA ALA A 162 16.07 12.42 2.72
C ALA A 162 16.88 13.44 3.56
N ARG A 163 16.18 14.35 4.25
CA ARG A 163 16.80 15.41 5.07
C ARG A 163 17.81 14.88 6.09
N ALA A 164 17.54 13.73 6.71
CA ALA A 164 18.48 13.12 7.66
C ALA A 164 19.82 12.74 6.99
N SER A 165 19.79 12.20 5.77
CA SER A 165 20.98 11.83 4.99
C SER A 165 21.80 13.07 4.59
N GLN A 166 21.10 14.15 4.18
CA GLN A 166 21.73 15.44 3.87
C GLN A 166 22.51 15.99 5.07
N TRP A 167 21.87 16.05 6.24
CA TRP A 167 22.50 16.57 7.46
C TRP A 167 23.61 15.66 8.00
N ALA A 168 23.48 14.34 7.88
CA ALA A 168 24.54 13.41 8.24
C ALA A 168 25.80 13.64 7.39
N THR A 169 25.63 13.74 6.06
CA THR A 169 26.74 14.00 5.12
C THR A 169 27.40 15.36 5.40
N ASN A 170 26.59 16.41 5.61
CA ASN A 170 27.09 17.74 5.95
C ASN A 170 27.84 17.73 7.28
N GLY A 171 27.32 17.03 8.30
CA GLY A 171 27.94 16.93 9.61
C GLY A 171 29.33 16.29 9.57
N VAL A 172 29.52 15.22 8.80
CA VAL A 172 30.84 14.60 8.60
C VAL A 172 31.82 15.58 7.94
N SER A 173 31.40 16.27 6.88
CA SER A 173 32.24 17.25 6.18
C SER A 173 32.66 18.42 7.08
N ILE A 174 31.73 18.94 7.89
CA ILE A 174 32.01 20.00 8.87
C ILE A 174 32.99 19.50 9.93
N GLY A 175 32.77 18.31 10.48
CA GLY A 175 33.65 17.71 11.49
C GLY A 175 35.08 17.51 10.99
N ILE A 176 35.24 16.96 9.78
CA ILE A 176 36.56 16.82 9.13
C ILE A 176 37.21 18.18 8.90
N SER A 177 36.45 19.17 8.44
CA SER A 177 36.98 20.51 8.15
C SER A 177 37.42 21.26 9.43
N LEU A 178 36.68 21.11 10.54
CA LEU A 178 37.08 21.65 11.84
C LEU A 178 38.36 20.98 12.35
N LEU A 179 38.43 19.64 12.26
CA LEU A 179 39.59 18.88 12.71
C LEU A 179 40.83 19.20 11.88
N LEU A 180 40.77 19.01 10.56
CA LEU A 180 41.90 19.26 9.69
C LEU A 180 42.32 20.73 9.73
N GLY A 181 41.37 21.66 9.77
CA GLY A 181 41.64 23.09 9.90
C GLY A 181 42.45 23.47 11.14
N ALA A 182 42.51 22.62 12.17
CA ALA A 182 43.35 22.83 13.36
C ALA A 182 44.77 22.27 13.22
N PHE A 183 44.95 21.19 12.44
CA PHE A 183 46.19 20.42 12.42
C PHE A 183 46.98 20.52 11.12
N VAL A 184 46.41 21.07 10.04
CA VAL A 184 47.14 21.37 8.81
C VAL A 184 47.66 22.81 8.80
N PRO A 185 48.73 23.11 8.04
CA PRO A 185 49.21 24.49 7.89
C PRO A 185 48.10 25.46 7.44
N VAL A 186 48.12 26.70 7.93
CA VAL A 186 47.12 27.73 7.59
C VAL A 186 46.97 27.91 6.07
N GLY A 187 48.05 27.81 5.29
CA GLY A 187 48.01 27.87 3.82
C GLY A 187 47.18 26.74 3.18
N VAL A 188 47.22 25.53 3.75
CA VAL A 188 46.36 24.40 3.33
C VAL A 188 44.91 24.68 3.73
N GLY A 189 44.69 25.29 4.90
CA GLY A 189 43.38 25.76 5.33
C GLY A 189 42.77 26.79 4.37
N VAL A 190 43.56 27.76 3.90
CA VAL A 190 43.12 28.75 2.90
C VAL A 190 42.70 28.06 1.60
N TYR A 191 43.52 27.13 1.10
CA TYR A 191 43.17 26.30 -0.06
C TYR A 191 41.82 25.60 0.15
N TRP A 192 41.60 25.01 1.32
CA TRP A 192 40.36 24.29 1.64
C TRP A 192 39.13 25.19 1.57
N ILE A 193 39.18 26.37 2.19
CA ILE A 193 38.09 27.36 2.15
C ILE A 193 37.82 27.82 0.72
N ALA A 194 38.87 28.23 0.00
CA ALA A 194 38.74 28.69 -1.38
C ALA A 194 38.16 27.59 -2.28
N SER A 195 38.58 26.34 -2.09
CA SER A 195 38.07 25.19 -2.82
C SER A 195 36.58 24.95 -2.56
N ASN A 196 36.12 25.08 -1.31
CA ASN A 196 34.69 24.97 -0.96
C ASN A 196 33.86 26.05 -1.67
N LEU A 197 34.29 27.31 -1.59
CA LEU A 197 33.57 28.43 -2.22
C LEU A 197 33.55 28.31 -3.75
N LEU A 198 34.68 27.94 -4.36
CA LEU A 198 34.76 27.70 -5.80
C LEU A 198 33.91 26.50 -6.23
N THR A 199 33.73 25.48 -5.38
CA THR A 199 32.84 24.36 -5.66
C THR A 199 31.38 24.79 -5.71
N ILE A 200 30.96 25.74 -4.88
CA ILE A 200 29.62 26.35 -4.97
C ILE A 200 29.45 27.02 -6.34
N GLY A 201 30.41 27.88 -6.73
CA GLY A 201 30.40 28.52 -8.04
C GLY A 201 30.39 27.52 -9.20
N GLN A 202 31.20 26.47 -9.12
CA GLN A 202 31.24 25.39 -10.10
C GLN A 202 29.89 24.68 -10.21
N GLN A 203 29.20 24.39 -9.10
CA GLN A 203 27.87 23.77 -9.11
C GLN A 203 26.83 24.67 -9.78
N LEU A 204 26.89 25.99 -9.58
CA LEU A 204 26.01 26.94 -10.27
C LEU A 204 26.25 26.91 -11.79
N VAL A 205 27.51 26.88 -12.23
CA VAL A 205 27.86 26.73 -13.65
C VAL A 205 27.35 25.41 -14.21
N LEU A 206 27.54 24.29 -13.50
CA LEU A 206 27.07 22.98 -13.93
C LEU A 206 25.54 22.93 -14.09
N ASN A 207 24.81 23.57 -13.19
CA ASN A 207 23.36 23.67 -13.28
C ASN A 207 22.89 24.53 -14.46
N ALA A 208 23.66 25.57 -14.82
CA ALA A 208 23.38 26.40 -15.99
C ALA A 208 23.67 25.67 -17.30
N VAL A 209 24.80 24.94 -17.38
CA VAL A 209 25.22 24.19 -18.57
C VAL A 209 24.38 22.92 -18.77
N MET A 210 24.02 22.24 -17.68
CA MET A 210 23.27 20.97 -17.71
C MET A 210 22.14 20.99 -16.66
N PRO A 211 21.00 21.66 -16.97
CA PRO A 211 19.85 21.71 -16.07
C PRO A 211 19.19 20.33 -15.95
N ALA A 212 19.05 19.82 -14.72
CA ALA A 212 18.47 18.50 -14.46
C ALA A 212 17.03 18.33 -14.99
N ARG A 213 16.25 19.42 -15.02
CA ARG A 213 14.87 19.46 -15.57
C ARG A 213 14.75 19.00 -17.02
N ASN A 214 15.83 19.09 -17.80
CA ASN A 214 15.81 18.66 -19.20
C ASN A 214 15.99 17.15 -19.37
N TYR A 215 16.35 16.42 -18.29
CA TYR A 215 16.71 15.01 -18.33
C TYR A 215 15.89 14.13 -17.38
N VAL A 216 15.20 14.74 -16.42
CA VAL A 216 14.45 14.07 -15.35
C VAL A 216 12.97 14.38 -15.51
N ASP A 217 12.17 13.32 -15.59
CA ASP A 217 10.73 13.39 -15.46
C ASP A 217 10.37 13.52 -13.96
N TYR A 218 10.18 14.75 -13.51
CA TYR A 218 9.85 15.04 -12.12
C TYR A 218 8.41 14.63 -11.76
N GLU A 219 7.51 14.52 -12.74
CA GLU A 219 6.14 14.08 -12.50
C GLU A 219 6.13 12.57 -12.21
N ALA A 220 6.77 11.77 -13.06
CA ALA A 220 6.92 10.33 -12.83
C ALA A 220 7.70 10.04 -11.54
N LEU A 221 8.72 10.86 -11.22
CA LEU A 221 9.44 10.75 -9.95
C LEU A 221 8.53 11.02 -8.75
N GLU A 222 7.76 12.10 -8.77
CA GLU A 222 6.86 12.43 -7.66
C GLU A 222 5.73 11.40 -7.50
N GLN A 223 5.15 10.93 -8.61
CA GLN A 223 4.20 9.81 -8.62
C GLN A 223 4.80 8.56 -7.97
N SER A 224 6.01 8.15 -8.36
CA SER A 224 6.67 6.98 -7.78
C SER A 224 6.97 7.14 -6.28
N LYS A 225 7.25 8.36 -5.81
CA LYS A 225 7.43 8.66 -4.38
C LYS A 225 6.10 8.56 -3.64
N GLN A 226 5.02 9.04 -4.23
CA GLN A 226 3.67 8.90 -3.68
C GLN A 226 3.22 7.44 -3.65
N GLU A 227 3.51 6.65 -4.68
CA GLU A 227 3.28 5.19 -4.71
C GLU A 227 4.04 4.51 -3.55
N LEU A 228 5.33 4.80 -3.39
CA LEU A 228 6.17 4.24 -2.32
C LEU A 228 5.69 4.69 -0.92
N ALA A 229 5.37 5.98 -0.76
CA ALA A 229 4.82 6.53 0.47
C ALA A 229 3.42 5.97 0.78
N GLY A 230 2.62 5.70 -0.24
CA GLY A 230 1.32 5.05 -0.16
C GLY A 230 1.44 3.68 0.49
N ILE A 231 2.40 2.86 0.05
CA ILE A 231 2.69 1.55 0.67
C ILE A 231 3.21 1.70 2.10
N ASP A 232 4.01 2.73 2.37
CA ASP A 232 4.44 3.00 3.73
C ASP A 232 3.32 3.50 4.64
N SER A 233 2.29 4.15 4.09
CA SER A 233 1.10 4.65 4.77
C SER A 233 -0.01 3.61 4.94
N LEU A 234 -0.03 2.56 4.10
CA LEU A 234 -0.90 1.40 4.25
C LEU A 234 -0.64 0.65 5.56
N SER A 235 0.58 0.72 6.13
CA SER A 235 0.74 0.34 7.53
C SER A 235 0.06 1.36 8.43
N SER A 236 -1.04 0.96 9.08
CA SER A 236 -1.52 1.59 10.31
C SER A 236 -0.34 1.83 11.26
N ARG A 237 -0.40 2.85 12.13
CA ARG A 237 0.62 3.05 13.18
C ARG A 237 0.53 1.88 14.16
N VAL A 238 1.18 0.77 13.82
CA VAL A 238 1.21 -0.47 14.59
C VAL A 238 1.89 -0.19 15.93
N SER A 239 1.23 -0.53 17.04
CA SER A 239 1.76 -0.35 18.39
C SER A 239 3.07 -1.15 18.57
N LYS A 240 3.85 -0.82 19.59
CA LYS A 240 5.09 -1.58 19.88
C LYS A 240 4.78 -3.04 20.19
N GLU A 241 3.68 -3.30 20.87
CA GLU A 241 3.20 -4.64 21.24
C GLU A 241 2.81 -5.45 20.02
N ASP A 242 2.03 -4.86 19.10
CA ASP A 242 1.63 -5.50 17.85
C ASP A 242 2.83 -5.85 16.96
N ARG A 243 3.87 -4.99 16.91
CA ARG A 243 5.11 -5.31 16.18
C ARG A 243 5.86 -6.49 16.80
N GLN A 244 5.84 -6.61 18.13
CA GLN A 244 6.47 -7.74 18.81
C GLN A 244 5.69 -9.03 18.55
N ARG A 245 4.37 -8.97 18.63
CA ARG A 245 3.47 -10.08 18.30
C ARG A 245 3.62 -10.50 16.85
N GLU A 246 3.58 -9.58 15.89
CA GLU A 246 3.79 -9.87 14.46
C GLU A 246 5.10 -10.61 14.24
N LYS A 247 6.19 -10.18 14.90
CA LYS A 247 7.48 -10.86 14.81
C LYS A 247 7.44 -12.28 15.38
N ALA A 248 6.76 -12.48 16.51
CA ALA A 248 6.60 -13.78 17.14
C ALA A 248 5.72 -14.72 16.30
N ASP A 249 4.59 -14.22 15.81
CA ASP A 249 3.62 -14.96 15.00
C ASP A 249 4.20 -15.32 13.63
N TYR A 250 4.91 -14.41 12.97
CA TYR A 250 5.64 -14.70 11.73
C TYR A 250 6.64 -15.85 11.94
N LYS A 251 7.43 -15.81 13.03
CA LYS A 251 8.36 -16.89 13.36
C LYS A 251 7.62 -18.21 13.66
N ARG A 252 6.52 -18.15 14.43
CA ARG A 252 5.69 -19.32 14.79
C ARG A 252 5.04 -19.96 13.56
N PHE A 253 4.63 -19.16 12.58
CA PHE A 253 4.03 -19.64 11.36
C PHE A 253 5.00 -20.50 10.54
N PHE A 254 6.24 -20.02 10.37
CA PHE A 254 7.28 -20.72 9.62
C PHE A 254 7.98 -21.85 10.39
N SER A 255 7.88 -21.89 11.73
CA SER A 255 8.43 -23.01 12.50
C SER A 255 7.62 -24.31 12.38
N ILE A 256 6.39 -24.24 11.85
CA ILE A 256 5.52 -25.40 11.69
C ILE A 256 5.62 -25.91 10.26
N ALA A 257 6.20 -27.10 10.10
CA ALA A 257 6.23 -27.83 8.84
C ALA A 257 4.87 -28.47 8.52
N ASN A 258 4.64 -28.83 7.26
CA ASN A 258 3.48 -29.61 6.82
C ASN A 258 2.11 -29.00 7.17
N LYS A 259 1.94 -27.69 6.95
CA LYS A 259 0.63 -27.05 7.14
C LYS A 259 -0.33 -27.57 6.07
N HIS A 260 -1.44 -28.15 6.48
CA HIS A 260 -2.43 -28.66 5.52
C HIS A 260 -3.36 -27.55 5.02
N LEU A 261 -3.89 -26.75 5.95
CA LEU A 261 -4.92 -25.76 5.65
C LEU A 261 -4.60 -24.42 6.31
N VAL A 262 -4.57 -23.38 5.49
CA VAL A 262 -4.43 -22.00 5.92
C VAL A 262 -5.66 -21.21 5.51
N PHE A 263 -6.23 -20.43 6.42
CA PHE A 263 -7.17 -19.36 6.10
C PHE A 263 -6.46 -18.02 6.20
N TYR A 264 -6.75 -17.11 5.29
CA TYR A 264 -6.34 -15.71 5.39
C TYR A 264 -7.56 -14.79 5.43
N SER A 265 -7.57 -13.89 6.41
CA SER A 265 -8.62 -12.91 6.69
C SER A 265 -8.01 -11.51 6.81
N GLU A 266 -8.56 -10.54 6.10
CA GLU A 266 -8.04 -9.17 6.09
C GLU A 266 -8.29 -8.48 7.44
N SER A 267 -9.44 -8.74 8.07
CA SER A 267 -9.75 -8.26 9.42
C SER A 267 -10.81 -9.12 10.11
N SER A 268 -11.13 -8.82 11.38
CA SER A 268 -12.11 -9.59 12.15
C SER A 268 -13.48 -9.71 11.46
N GLY A 269 -13.89 -8.71 10.67
CA GLY A 269 -15.19 -8.68 10.00
C GLY A 269 -15.33 -9.67 8.84
N PHE A 270 -14.22 -10.25 8.36
CA PHE A 270 -14.21 -11.22 7.25
C PHE A 270 -14.39 -12.67 7.72
N TYR A 271 -14.24 -12.95 9.02
CA TYR A 271 -14.44 -14.30 9.58
C TYR A 271 -15.80 -14.90 9.20
N LYS A 272 -16.86 -14.09 9.10
CA LYS A 272 -18.22 -14.51 8.72
C LYS A 272 -18.30 -15.28 7.39
N TYR A 273 -17.38 -15.03 6.45
CA TYR A 273 -17.34 -15.74 5.17
C TYR A 273 -16.76 -17.16 5.31
N PHE A 274 -15.95 -17.41 6.35
CA PHE A 274 -15.34 -18.70 6.62
C PHE A 274 -16.06 -19.49 7.72
N GLU A 275 -16.87 -18.82 8.54
CA GLU A 275 -17.46 -19.33 9.78
C GLU A 275 -18.05 -20.74 9.63
N ASN A 276 -19.03 -20.93 8.75
CA ASN A 276 -19.72 -22.22 8.61
C ASN A 276 -18.78 -23.32 8.09
N ILE A 277 -17.80 -22.98 7.24
CA ILE A 277 -16.81 -23.93 6.73
C ILE A 277 -15.87 -24.36 7.86
N ILE A 278 -15.35 -23.39 8.63
CA ILE A 278 -14.47 -23.64 9.77
C ILE A 278 -15.19 -24.48 10.82
N GLU A 279 -16.44 -24.15 11.16
CA GLU A 279 -17.26 -24.92 12.09
C GLU A 279 -17.46 -26.36 11.62
N TYR A 280 -17.79 -26.56 10.34
CA TYR A 280 -17.93 -27.90 9.78
C TYR A 280 -16.63 -28.70 9.90
N LEU A 281 -15.48 -28.10 9.54
CA LEU A 281 -14.17 -28.74 9.61
C LEU A 281 -13.80 -29.14 11.05
N LEU A 282 -14.10 -28.29 12.03
CA LEU A 282 -13.84 -28.56 13.44
C LEU A 282 -14.74 -29.66 14.00
N THR A 283 -15.99 -29.76 13.54
CA THR A 283 -16.92 -30.81 13.98
C THR A 283 -16.64 -32.17 13.32
N HIS A 284 -16.17 -32.18 12.08
CA HIS A 284 -16.06 -33.41 11.26
C HIS A 284 -14.62 -33.86 10.99
N SER A 285 -13.62 -33.20 11.57
CA SER A 285 -12.22 -33.61 11.39
C SER A 285 -11.33 -33.17 12.57
N ASN A 286 -10.11 -33.69 12.58
CA ASN A 286 -9.05 -33.28 13.49
C ASN A 286 -8.04 -32.31 12.85
N ILE A 287 -8.41 -31.66 11.73
CA ILE A 287 -7.50 -30.76 11.03
C ILE A 287 -7.12 -29.55 11.89
N ILE A 288 -5.86 -29.13 11.79
CA ILE A 288 -5.38 -27.89 12.38
C ILE A 288 -5.63 -26.76 11.38
N ILE A 289 -6.32 -25.72 11.83
CA ILE A 289 -6.65 -24.53 11.04
C ILE A 289 -5.60 -23.47 11.35
N HIS A 290 -4.73 -23.16 10.40
CA HIS A 290 -3.81 -22.03 10.50
C HIS A 290 -4.51 -20.77 10.02
N TYR A 291 -4.80 -19.83 10.89
CA TYR A 291 -5.58 -18.63 10.56
C TYR A 291 -4.69 -17.39 10.58
N ILE A 292 -4.46 -16.78 9.43
CA ILE A 292 -3.68 -15.55 9.33
C ILE A 292 -4.64 -14.36 9.28
N THR A 293 -4.37 -13.35 10.10
CA THR A 293 -5.13 -12.10 10.11
C THR A 293 -4.22 -10.88 10.07
N SER A 294 -4.64 -9.83 9.37
CA SER A 294 -3.98 -8.53 9.36
C SER A 294 -4.54 -7.55 10.39
N ASP A 295 -5.48 -8.02 11.23
CA ASP A 295 -6.06 -7.28 12.34
C ASP A 295 -5.51 -7.78 13.69
N PRO A 296 -4.80 -6.93 14.47
CA PRO A 296 -4.26 -7.35 15.75
C PRO A 296 -5.34 -7.66 16.79
N ASP A 297 -6.53 -7.07 16.64
CA ASP A 297 -7.66 -7.18 17.57
C ASP A 297 -8.72 -8.20 17.10
N ASP A 298 -8.35 -9.05 16.13
CA ASP A 298 -9.26 -10.02 15.54
C ASP A 298 -9.88 -10.97 16.58
N ALA A 299 -11.20 -11.12 16.55
CA ALA A 299 -11.95 -11.99 17.46
C ALA A 299 -11.49 -13.46 17.41
N ILE A 300 -10.82 -13.88 16.34
CA ILE A 300 -10.24 -15.22 16.20
C ILE A 300 -9.28 -15.57 17.35
N PHE A 301 -8.57 -14.59 17.91
CA PHE A 301 -7.64 -14.82 19.01
C PHE A 301 -8.34 -15.25 20.29
N GLN A 302 -9.56 -14.76 20.53
CA GLN A 302 -10.40 -15.20 21.65
C GLN A 302 -10.99 -16.58 21.36
N LYS A 303 -11.43 -16.84 20.13
CA LYS A 303 -11.95 -18.16 19.71
C LYS A 303 -10.88 -19.25 19.89
N ALA A 304 -9.63 -18.98 19.52
CA ALA A 304 -8.51 -19.91 19.63
C ALA A 304 -8.15 -20.30 21.08
N GLN A 305 -8.53 -19.50 22.08
CA GLN A 305 -8.37 -19.88 23.49
C GLN A 305 -9.30 -21.02 23.90
N LYS A 306 -10.46 -21.13 23.23
CA LYS A 306 -11.47 -22.18 23.47
C LYS A 306 -11.32 -23.36 22.52
N GLU A 307 -10.78 -23.14 21.33
CA GLU A 307 -10.56 -24.17 20.30
C GLU A 307 -9.08 -24.24 19.91
N PRO A 308 -8.29 -25.17 20.50
CA PRO A 308 -6.84 -25.24 20.29
C PRO A 308 -6.44 -25.69 18.88
N ARG A 309 -7.37 -26.20 18.06
CA ARG A 309 -7.10 -26.53 16.65
C ARG A 309 -7.07 -25.30 15.76
N ILE A 310 -7.59 -24.15 16.20
CA ILE A 310 -7.39 -22.87 15.53
C ILE A 310 -6.07 -22.27 16.02
N ARG A 311 -5.11 -22.10 15.11
CA ARG A 311 -3.83 -21.46 15.37
C ARG A 311 -3.81 -20.12 14.66
N PRO A 312 -4.11 -19.01 15.35
CA PRO A 312 -4.16 -17.69 14.73
C PRO A 312 -2.77 -17.04 14.67
N TYR A 313 -2.55 -16.17 13.70
CA TYR A 313 -1.30 -15.43 13.49
C TYR A 313 -1.61 -14.00 13.05
N TYR A 314 -1.15 -13.01 13.82
CA TYR A 314 -1.21 -11.61 13.41
C TYR A 314 -0.03 -11.30 12.47
N ILE A 315 -0.34 -10.89 11.24
CA ILE A 315 0.65 -10.54 10.21
C ILE A 315 0.19 -9.24 9.54
N GLY A 316 0.93 -8.16 9.77
CA GLY A 316 0.63 -6.87 9.15
C GLY A 316 0.81 -6.92 7.63
N GLU A 317 0.10 -6.03 6.94
CA GLU A 317 0.05 -5.97 5.45
C GLU A 317 1.44 -6.00 4.79
N LYS A 318 2.41 -5.32 5.41
CA LYS A 318 3.81 -5.26 4.95
C LYS A 318 4.49 -6.63 4.96
N ARG A 319 4.33 -7.40 6.03
CA ARG A 319 4.92 -8.74 6.12
C ARG A 319 4.09 -9.79 5.42
N LEU A 320 2.80 -9.55 5.25
CA LEU A 320 1.89 -10.45 4.54
C LEU A 320 2.42 -10.76 3.14
N ILE A 321 2.91 -9.76 2.40
CA ILE A 321 3.52 -9.93 1.07
C ILE A 321 4.59 -11.04 1.11
N THR A 322 5.59 -10.86 1.98
CA THR A 322 6.68 -11.83 2.11
C THR A 322 6.22 -13.19 2.64
N LEU A 323 5.19 -13.20 3.50
CA LEU A 323 4.63 -14.43 4.02
C LEU A 323 3.97 -15.22 2.89
N MET A 324 3.18 -14.56 2.04
CA MET A 324 2.48 -15.18 0.92
C MET A 324 3.46 -15.73 -0.13
N MET A 325 4.51 -14.97 -0.46
CA MET A 325 5.61 -15.43 -1.32
C MET A 325 6.34 -16.66 -0.75
N LYS A 326 6.41 -16.80 0.58
CA LYS A 326 7.06 -17.93 1.26
C LYS A 326 6.07 -18.99 1.74
N MET A 327 4.78 -18.87 1.40
CA MET A 327 3.72 -19.72 1.93
C MET A 327 4.05 -21.20 1.72
N ASP A 328 3.96 -22.00 2.78
CA ASP A 328 4.14 -23.44 2.71
C ASP A 328 2.94 -24.13 3.37
N ALA A 329 1.94 -24.44 2.55
CA ALA A 329 0.73 -25.15 2.93
C ALA A 329 0.22 -26.04 1.80
N ASP A 330 -0.60 -27.07 2.08
CA ASP A 330 -1.26 -27.84 1.01
C ASP A 330 -2.39 -27.03 0.34
N MET A 331 -3.08 -26.17 1.10
CA MET A 331 -4.22 -25.36 0.66
C MET A 331 -4.30 -24.03 1.41
N VAL A 332 -4.70 -22.96 0.70
CA VAL A 332 -4.96 -21.63 1.29
C VAL A 332 -6.34 -21.16 0.86
N VAL A 333 -7.20 -20.84 1.83
CA VAL A 333 -8.55 -20.30 1.63
C VAL A 333 -8.55 -18.82 2.00
N MET A 334 -9.06 -17.96 1.13
CA MET A 334 -9.09 -16.53 1.40
C MET A 334 -10.21 -15.83 0.63
N THR A 335 -10.46 -14.58 0.99
CA THR A 335 -11.42 -13.73 0.29
C THR A 335 -10.77 -12.55 -0.45
N MET A 336 -9.45 -12.46 -0.37
CA MET A 336 -8.65 -11.43 -1.02
C MET A 336 -8.63 -11.63 -2.53
N THR A 337 -8.78 -10.57 -3.32
CA THR A 337 -8.72 -10.65 -4.79
C THR A 337 -7.31 -10.41 -5.31
N ASP A 338 -7.10 -10.55 -6.62
CA ASP A 338 -5.90 -10.12 -7.33
C ASP A 338 -4.61 -10.85 -6.90
N LEU A 339 -4.74 -12.13 -6.54
CA LEU A 339 -3.60 -13.03 -6.35
C LEU A 339 -2.75 -13.04 -7.63
N GLU A 340 -1.43 -12.88 -7.50
CA GLU A 340 -0.45 -12.74 -8.61
C GLU A 340 -0.54 -11.47 -9.48
N ASN A 341 -1.65 -10.74 -9.48
CA ASN A 341 -1.79 -9.53 -10.30
C ASN A 341 -0.94 -8.36 -9.76
N PHE A 342 -0.85 -8.21 -8.43
CA PHE A 342 -0.14 -7.09 -7.79
C PHE A 342 0.92 -7.55 -6.79
N HIS A 343 0.84 -7.08 -5.53
CA HIS A 343 1.85 -7.29 -4.50
C HIS A 343 1.71 -8.65 -3.80
N ILE A 344 0.50 -9.20 -3.71
CA ILE A 344 0.28 -10.55 -3.15
C ILE A 344 0.53 -11.59 -4.23
N LYS A 345 1.52 -12.44 -3.99
CA LYS A 345 1.95 -13.51 -4.89
C LYS A 345 1.59 -14.87 -4.33
N ARG A 346 1.38 -15.83 -5.22
CA ARG A 346 1.42 -17.25 -4.88
C ARG A 346 2.82 -17.59 -4.38
N SER A 347 2.91 -18.71 -3.68
CA SER A 347 4.17 -19.13 -3.10
C SER A 347 5.26 -19.37 -4.16
N TYR A 348 6.46 -18.89 -3.84
CA TYR A 348 7.68 -19.17 -4.57
C TYR A 348 8.37 -20.43 -4.07
N VAL A 349 8.11 -20.82 -2.82
CA VAL A 349 8.70 -22.00 -2.18
C VAL A 349 7.96 -23.27 -2.57
N ARG A 350 6.63 -23.22 -2.58
CA ARG A 350 5.78 -24.38 -2.84
C ARG A 350 4.80 -24.07 -3.97
N LYS A 351 4.97 -24.74 -5.12
CA LYS A 351 4.19 -24.43 -6.34
C LYS A 351 2.85 -25.15 -6.44
N ASN A 352 2.67 -26.26 -5.72
CA ASN A 352 1.48 -27.12 -5.78
C ASN A 352 0.41 -26.81 -4.70
N ILE A 353 0.42 -25.58 -4.18
CA ILE A 353 -0.62 -25.11 -3.25
C ILE A 353 -1.90 -24.89 -4.05
N GLU A 354 -3.03 -25.33 -3.48
CA GLU A 354 -4.35 -24.96 -3.99
C GLU A 354 -4.86 -23.72 -3.28
N TYR A 355 -5.08 -22.66 -4.05
CA TYR A 355 -5.67 -21.42 -3.57
C TYR A 355 -7.17 -21.42 -3.86
N ILE A 356 -7.96 -21.24 -2.80
CA ILE A 356 -9.41 -21.21 -2.84
C ILE A 356 -9.90 -19.79 -2.56
N TYR A 357 -10.69 -19.26 -3.48
CA TYR A 357 -11.38 -17.98 -3.29
C TYR A 357 -12.79 -18.19 -2.72
N VAL A 358 -13.16 -17.39 -1.73
CA VAL A 358 -14.51 -17.31 -1.15
C VAL A 358 -15.07 -15.90 -1.36
N PHE A 359 -16.28 -15.79 -1.90
CA PHE A 359 -16.90 -14.50 -2.22
C PHE A 359 -17.39 -13.73 -0.99
N HIS A 360 -17.36 -12.39 -1.08
CA HIS A 360 -17.94 -11.46 -0.09
C HIS A 360 -19.44 -11.17 -0.29
N ALA A 361 -20.02 -11.58 -1.41
CA ALA A 361 -21.41 -11.34 -1.73
C ALA A 361 -21.87 -12.26 -2.87
N PRO A 362 -23.17 -12.59 -2.95
CA PRO A 362 -23.72 -13.39 -4.03
C PRO A 362 -24.04 -12.53 -5.27
N LEU A 363 -23.07 -11.75 -5.69
CA LEU A 363 -23.18 -10.78 -6.77
C LEU A 363 -22.34 -11.16 -7.98
N SER A 364 -22.62 -10.46 -9.08
CA SER A 364 -21.78 -10.43 -10.27
C SER A 364 -20.39 -9.97 -9.90
N PHE A 365 -19.41 -10.85 -10.06
CA PHE A 365 -18.03 -10.50 -9.76
C PHE A 365 -17.41 -9.72 -10.91
N ILE A 366 -17.90 -9.91 -12.14
CA ILE A 366 -17.33 -9.22 -13.28
C ILE A 366 -17.58 -7.71 -13.23
N MET A 367 -18.69 -7.26 -12.64
CA MET A 367 -18.92 -5.82 -12.39
C MET A 367 -18.18 -5.33 -11.14
N THR A 368 -18.12 -6.15 -10.10
CA THR A 368 -17.76 -5.70 -8.75
C THR A 368 -16.28 -5.87 -8.42
N LEU A 369 -15.57 -6.73 -9.15
CA LEU A 369 -14.12 -6.93 -9.05
C LEU A 369 -13.41 -6.33 -10.27
N ARG A 370 -12.09 -6.15 -10.15
CA ARG A 370 -11.25 -5.76 -11.28
C ARG A 370 -11.18 -6.88 -12.31
N ASP A 371 -10.84 -6.50 -13.53
CA ASP A 371 -10.54 -7.46 -14.58
C ASP A 371 -9.40 -8.40 -14.17
N GLY A 372 -9.53 -9.69 -14.47
CA GLY A 372 -8.57 -10.74 -14.10
C GLY A 372 -8.39 -11.00 -12.58
N ALA A 373 -9.23 -10.44 -11.71
CA ALA A 373 -9.05 -10.50 -10.25
C ALA A 373 -9.03 -11.93 -9.66
N LEU A 374 -9.60 -12.92 -10.36
CA LEU A 374 -9.69 -14.31 -9.92
C LEU A 374 -8.84 -15.29 -10.75
N ASP A 375 -8.08 -14.79 -11.73
CA ASP A 375 -7.46 -15.63 -12.76
C ASP A 375 -6.45 -16.64 -12.19
N HIS A 376 -5.76 -16.25 -11.12
CA HIS A 376 -4.72 -17.04 -10.50
C HIS A 376 -5.18 -17.89 -9.31
N TYR A 377 -6.49 -18.06 -9.13
CA TYR A 377 -7.06 -19.03 -8.20
C TYR A 377 -7.25 -20.40 -8.85
N ASP A 378 -7.09 -21.46 -8.06
CA ASP A 378 -7.28 -22.84 -8.53
C ASP A 378 -8.73 -23.28 -8.36
N THR A 379 -9.34 -22.91 -7.23
CA THR A 379 -10.72 -23.27 -6.88
C THR A 379 -11.49 -22.03 -6.45
N ILE A 380 -12.76 -21.96 -6.82
CA ILE A 380 -13.67 -20.89 -6.43
C ILE A 380 -14.88 -21.50 -5.74
N PHE A 381 -15.21 -21.01 -4.54
CA PHE A 381 -16.45 -21.36 -3.85
C PHE A 381 -17.54 -20.38 -4.29
N CYS A 382 -18.28 -20.79 -5.31
CA CYS A 382 -19.36 -20.01 -5.91
C CYS A 382 -20.59 -20.01 -5.01
N THR A 383 -21.17 -18.83 -4.80
CA THR A 383 -22.38 -18.69 -3.97
C THR A 383 -23.65 -19.07 -4.71
N GLY A 384 -23.65 -18.93 -6.04
CA GLY A 384 -24.85 -19.04 -6.87
C GLY A 384 -24.53 -19.17 -8.35
N LYS A 385 -25.55 -19.55 -9.14
CA LYS A 385 -25.42 -19.88 -10.56
C LYS A 385 -24.80 -18.78 -11.42
N GLY A 386 -25.12 -17.52 -11.12
CA GLY A 386 -24.62 -16.37 -11.87
C GLY A 386 -23.10 -16.29 -11.88
N GLN A 387 -22.44 -16.60 -10.76
CA GLN A 387 -20.98 -16.59 -10.66
C GLN A 387 -20.35 -17.71 -11.48
N VAL A 388 -20.96 -18.91 -11.49
CA VAL A 388 -20.47 -20.03 -12.29
C VAL A 388 -20.54 -19.68 -13.77
N GLU A 389 -21.67 -19.14 -14.23
CA GLU A 389 -21.86 -18.71 -15.61
C GLU A 389 -20.88 -17.61 -16.02
N GLU A 390 -20.67 -16.60 -15.18
CA GLU A 390 -19.74 -15.50 -15.43
C GLU A 390 -18.28 -16.01 -15.52
N ILE A 391 -17.86 -16.90 -14.61
CA ILE A 391 -16.49 -17.45 -14.62
C ILE A 391 -16.27 -18.28 -15.88
N ARG A 392 -17.20 -19.18 -16.23
CA ARG A 392 -17.06 -20.02 -17.43
C ARG A 392 -17.03 -19.20 -18.72
N LYS A 393 -17.79 -18.10 -18.79
CA LYS A 393 -17.73 -17.18 -19.94
C LYS A 393 -16.38 -16.49 -20.05
N ILE A 394 -15.84 -15.97 -18.94
CA ILE A 394 -14.50 -15.35 -18.91
C ILE A 394 -13.42 -16.36 -19.32
N GLU A 395 -13.45 -17.57 -18.78
CA GLU A 395 -12.47 -18.61 -19.11
C GLU A 395 -12.49 -18.94 -20.61
N CYS A 396 -13.68 -19.04 -21.21
CA CYS A 396 -13.84 -19.26 -22.64
C CYS A 396 -13.34 -18.06 -23.47
N GLN A 397 -13.79 -16.85 -23.13
CA GLN A 397 -13.48 -15.61 -23.87
C GLN A 397 -11.99 -15.30 -23.89
N TYR A 398 -11.31 -15.46 -22.75
CA TYR A 398 -9.90 -15.14 -22.60
C TYR A 398 -8.99 -16.38 -22.69
N SER A 399 -9.53 -17.55 -23.01
CA SER A 399 -8.79 -18.82 -23.09
C SER A 399 -7.98 -19.12 -21.82
N LEU A 400 -8.59 -18.88 -20.65
CA LEU A 400 -7.97 -19.13 -19.36
C LEU A 400 -8.07 -20.62 -18.98
N ALA A 401 -7.20 -21.05 -18.08
CA ALA A 401 -7.31 -22.38 -17.48
C ALA A 401 -8.62 -22.49 -16.69
N GLU A 402 -9.35 -23.59 -16.92
CA GLU A 402 -10.57 -23.89 -16.18
C GLU A 402 -10.28 -24.06 -14.70
N LYS A 403 -10.96 -23.26 -13.87
CA LYS A 403 -10.93 -23.37 -12.43
C LYS A 403 -11.88 -24.47 -11.97
N ASN A 404 -11.59 -24.99 -10.79
CA ASN A 404 -12.52 -25.86 -10.10
C ASN A 404 -13.61 -25.02 -9.41
N LEU A 405 -14.82 -25.03 -9.94
CA LEU A 405 -15.93 -24.26 -9.40
C LEU A 405 -16.77 -25.15 -8.49
N ILE A 406 -16.85 -24.79 -7.22
CA ILE A 406 -17.66 -25.49 -6.23
C ILE A 406 -18.92 -24.67 -6.00
N GLU A 407 -20.07 -25.29 -6.27
CA GLU A 407 -21.39 -24.78 -5.92
C GLU A 407 -21.50 -24.80 -4.39
N CYS A 408 -20.95 -23.80 -3.70
CA CYS A 408 -20.74 -23.86 -2.27
C CYS A 408 -21.91 -23.24 -1.50
N GLY A 409 -22.63 -22.28 -2.06
CA GLY A 409 -23.60 -21.47 -1.30
C GLY A 409 -22.94 -20.33 -0.53
N TYR A 410 -23.68 -19.68 0.38
CA TYR A 410 -23.22 -18.44 1.02
C TYR A 410 -23.60 -18.35 2.50
N SER A 411 -22.61 -18.62 3.37
CA SER A 411 -22.76 -18.69 4.83
C SER A 411 -23.41 -17.46 5.46
N VAL A 412 -23.11 -16.26 4.95
CA VAL A 412 -23.59 -15.01 5.54
C VAL A 412 -25.11 -14.91 5.44
N ILE A 413 -25.69 -15.19 4.26
CA ILE A 413 -27.16 -15.20 4.11
C ILE A 413 -27.79 -16.30 4.94
N GLU A 414 -27.17 -17.48 5.01
CA GLU A 414 -27.66 -18.59 5.83
C GLU A 414 -27.75 -18.21 7.31
N ASN A 415 -26.68 -17.61 7.84
CA ASN A 415 -26.60 -17.19 9.25
C ASN A 415 -27.55 -16.02 9.53
N MET A 416 -27.63 -15.05 8.61
CA MET A 416 -28.60 -13.95 8.70
C MET A 416 -30.04 -14.47 8.68
N ARG A 417 -30.34 -15.43 7.80
CA ARG A 417 -31.68 -16.03 7.69
C ARG A 417 -32.04 -16.82 8.93
N ARG A 418 -31.12 -17.62 9.46
CA ARG A 418 -31.33 -18.37 10.71
C ARG A 418 -31.67 -17.40 11.86
N HIS A 419 -30.85 -16.37 12.05
CA HIS A 419 -31.07 -15.36 13.08
C HIS A 419 -32.40 -14.61 12.90
N TYR A 420 -32.74 -14.26 11.65
CA TYR A 420 -34.02 -13.62 11.34
C TYR A 420 -35.21 -14.51 11.74
N LEU A 421 -35.18 -15.79 11.37
CA LEU A 421 -36.26 -16.74 11.69
C LEU A 421 -36.41 -16.99 13.19
N GLU A 422 -35.30 -17.06 13.93
CA GLU A 422 -35.30 -17.20 15.39
C GLU A 422 -35.95 -16.00 16.11
N ASN A 423 -36.00 -14.83 15.47
CA ASN A 423 -36.50 -13.58 16.04
C ASN A 423 -37.65 -12.97 15.21
N GLU A 424 -38.28 -13.75 14.32
CA GLU A 424 -39.17 -13.22 13.28
C GLU A 424 -40.37 -12.46 13.84
N GLU A 425 -40.96 -12.95 14.95
CA GLU A 425 -42.08 -12.29 15.61
C GLU A 425 -41.74 -10.86 16.06
N ASN A 426 -40.51 -10.64 16.57
CA ASN A 426 -40.04 -9.33 16.99
C ASN A 426 -39.88 -8.36 15.81
N TYR A 427 -39.54 -8.90 14.64
CA TYR A 427 -39.30 -8.09 13.43
C TYR A 427 -40.55 -7.86 12.59
N ARG A 428 -41.57 -8.71 12.67
CA ARG A 428 -42.82 -8.55 11.92
C ARG A 428 -43.88 -7.75 12.67
N ASN A 429 -43.97 -7.87 14.00
CA ASN A 429 -45.04 -7.28 14.80
C ASN A 429 -44.73 -5.84 15.27
N GLN A 430 -44.09 -5.05 14.41
CA GLN A 430 -43.71 -3.67 14.73
C GLN A 430 -44.85 -2.69 14.43
N THR A 431 -45.16 -1.83 15.40
CA THR A 431 -46.17 -0.76 15.26
C THR A 431 -45.70 0.39 14.38
N ILE A 432 -44.39 0.65 14.36
CA ILE A 432 -43.73 1.65 13.53
C ILE A 432 -43.07 0.92 12.37
N LYS A 433 -43.33 1.39 11.14
CA LYS A 433 -42.65 0.88 9.95
C LYS A 433 -41.23 1.41 9.88
N LYS A 434 -40.25 0.52 9.76
CA LYS A 434 -38.84 0.89 9.70
C LYS A 434 -38.32 0.82 8.28
N ILE A 435 -37.79 1.93 7.79
CA ILE A 435 -37.23 2.03 6.45
C ILE A 435 -35.72 2.24 6.58
N LEU A 436 -34.93 1.30 6.07
CA LEU A 436 -33.47 1.38 6.16
C LEU A 436 -32.89 1.92 4.86
N VAL A 437 -32.18 3.04 4.90
CA VAL A 437 -31.40 3.57 3.78
C VAL A 437 -29.96 3.10 3.96
N ALA A 438 -29.52 2.12 3.18
CA ALA A 438 -28.16 1.57 3.23
C ALA A 438 -27.48 1.62 1.85
N PRO A 439 -26.87 2.76 1.49
CA PRO A 439 -26.19 2.93 0.22
C PRO A 439 -24.79 2.30 0.22
N SER A 440 -24.28 2.12 -0.98
CA SER A 440 -22.88 1.78 -1.26
C SER A 440 -21.95 2.95 -0.95
N TRP A 441 -20.63 2.70 -0.93
CA TRP A 441 -19.66 3.65 -0.40
C TRP A 441 -19.03 4.60 -1.41
N GLN A 442 -19.19 4.36 -2.73
CA GLN A 442 -18.54 5.18 -3.74
C GLN A 442 -19.06 6.62 -3.75
N GLU A 443 -18.32 7.50 -4.42
CA GLU A 443 -18.79 8.85 -4.71
C GLU A 443 -20.10 8.82 -5.53
N ASP A 444 -20.93 9.85 -5.37
CA ASP A 444 -22.22 9.98 -6.06
C ASP A 444 -23.21 8.87 -5.69
N ASN A 445 -23.11 8.30 -4.47
CA ASN A 445 -24.14 7.41 -3.92
C ASN A 445 -25.39 8.21 -3.45
N ILE A 446 -26.40 7.51 -2.90
CA ILE A 446 -27.65 8.13 -2.44
C ILE A 446 -27.43 9.32 -1.50
N LEU A 447 -26.44 9.24 -0.60
CA LEU A 447 -26.13 10.29 0.38
C LEU A 447 -25.65 11.58 -0.28
N ASP A 448 -24.94 11.46 -1.39
CA ASP A 448 -24.36 12.59 -2.11
C ASP A 448 -25.37 13.20 -3.11
N LEU A 449 -26.17 12.37 -3.79
CA LEU A 449 -27.00 12.82 -4.92
C LEU A 449 -28.43 13.20 -4.53
N CYS A 450 -29.09 12.42 -3.67
CA CYS A 450 -30.56 12.48 -3.58
C CYS A 450 -31.13 12.17 -2.20
N LEU A 451 -30.34 12.25 -1.13
CA LEU A 451 -30.84 12.00 0.22
C LEU A 451 -31.94 13.01 0.62
N ASP A 452 -31.77 14.29 0.30
CA ASP A 452 -32.71 15.36 0.64
C ASP A 452 -34.12 15.16 0.06
N PRO A 453 -34.29 14.98 -1.27
CA PRO A 453 -35.59 14.70 -1.86
C PRO A 453 -36.16 13.35 -1.41
N LEU A 454 -35.31 12.33 -1.18
CA LEU A 454 -35.72 11.03 -0.65
C LEU A 454 -36.35 11.18 0.75
N LEU A 455 -35.66 11.87 1.67
CA LEU A 455 -36.15 12.08 3.03
C LEU A 455 -37.42 12.93 3.05
N SER A 456 -37.47 13.97 2.22
CA SER A 456 -38.64 14.84 2.11
C SER A 456 -39.90 14.10 1.62
N SER A 457 -39.75 13.10 0.76
CA SER A 457 -40.85 12.26 0.28
C SER A 457 -41.30 11.20 1.31
N SER A 458 -40.40 10.80 2.21
CA SER A 458 -40.55 9.59 3.01
C SER A 458 -40.88 9.86 4.49
N LEU A 459 -40.48 11.01 5.03
CA LEU A 459 -40.72 11.34 6.43
C LEU A 459 -42.22 11.58 6.68
N ARG A 460 -42.83 10.71 7.47
CA ARG A 460 -44.26 10.77 7.87
C ARG A 460 -44.49 10.05 9.19
N ASP A 461 -45.66 10.28 9.78
CA ASP A 461 -46.04 9.60 11.02
C ASP A 461 -46.25 8.10 10.79
N GLY A 462 -45.90 7.30 11.81
CA GLY A 462 -45.92 5.83 11.73
C GLY A 462 -44.70 5.21 11.06
N TRP A 463 -43.78 6.01 10.51
CA TRP A 463 -42.54 5.53 9.87
C TRP A 463 -41.29 6.07 10.60
N GLN A 464 -40.27 5.24 10.69
CA GLN A 464 -38.93 5.61 11.15
C GLN A 464 -37.91 5.29 10.06
N ILE A 465 -37.23 6.31 9.56
CA ILE A 465 -36.17 6.17 8.57
C ILE A 465 -34.82 6.06 9.27
N ILE A 466 -34.04 5.06 8.89
CA ILE A 466 -32.71 4.80 9.44
C ILE A 466 -31.72 4.93 8.28
N VAL A 467 -30.88 5.95 8.30
CA VAL A 467 -29.79 6.10 7.31
C VAL A 467 -28.54 5.46 7.89
N ARG A 468 -28.12 4.36 7.28
CA ARG A 468 -26.96 3.55 7.66
C ARG A 468 -25.96 3.54 6.51
N PRO A 469 -25.04 4.53 6.42
CA PRO A 469 -23.97 4.51 5.41
C PRO A 469 -23.14 3.23 5.51
N HIS A 470 -22.52 2.83 4.42
CA HIS A 470 -21.48 1.81 4.46
C HIS A 470 -20.30 2.27 5.34
N PRO A 471 -19.67 1.40 6.17
CA PRO A 471 -18.56 1.81 7.05
C PRO A 471 -17.41 2.51 6.31
N GLU A 472 -17.07 2.02 5.12
CA GLU A 472 -16.06 2.63 4.25
C GLU A 472 -16.41 4.06 3.81
N TYR A 473 -17.71 4.41 3.67
CA TYR A 473 -18.12 5.78 3.39
C TYR A 473 -17.82 6.71 4.56
N VAL A 474 -18.12 6.28 5.80
CA VAL A 474 -17.80 7.06 7.01
C VAL A 474 -16.29 7.25 7.16
N LYS A 475 -15.51 6.21 6.83
CA LYS A 475 -14.04 6.26 6.85
C LYS A 475 -13.46 7.21 5.80
N ARG A 476 -13.92 7.15 4.55
CA ARG A 476 -13.39 7.95 3.42
C ARG A 476 -13.94 9.37 3.37
N TYR A 477 -15.21 9.54 3.69
CA TYR A 477 -15.98 10.77 3.51
C TYR A 477 -16.56 11.28 4.84
N GLY A 478 -15.86 11.07 5.96
CA GLY A 478 -16.34 11.43 7.30
C GLY A 478 -16.76 12.91 7.45
N ALA A 479 -16.12 13.83 6.73
CA ALA A 479 -16.53 15.23 6.69
C ALA A 479 -17.90 15.43 5.99
N ARG A 480 -18.16 14.71 4.89
CA ARG A 480 -19.47 14.72 4.21
C ARG A 480 -20.54 14.13 5.11
N TRP A 481 -20.24 13.01 5.77
CA TRP A 481 -21.15 12.38 6.74
C TRP A 481 -21.50 13.30 7.91
N LYS A 482 -20.51 13.95 8.51
CA LYS A 482 -20.74 14.91 9.61
C LYS A 482 -21.63 16.07 9.18
N LYS A 483 -21.44 16.60 7.97
CA LYS A 483 -22.30 17.64 7.40
C LYS A 483 -23.77 17.19 7.30
N LEU A 484 -24.02 15.96 6.84
CA LEU A 484 -25.37 15.39 6.79
C LEU A 484 -25.95 15.23 8.21
N GLN A 485 -25.15 14.79 9.18
CA GLN A 485 -25.59 14.72 10.57
C GLN A 485 -26.00 16.09 11.12
N ASP A 486 -25.21 17.12 10.84
CA ASP A 486 -25.50 18.50 11.27
C ASP A 486 -26.74 19.08 10.57
N GLN A 487 -26.96 18.74 9.30
CA GLN A 487 -28.12 19.18 8.51
C GLN A 487 -29.44 18.62 9.07
N TYR A 488 -29.44 17.37 9.51
CA TYR A 488 -30.65 16.66 9.94
C TYR A 488 -30.83 16.56 11.46
N LYS A 489 -29.95 17.18 12.25
CA LYS A 489 -29.94 17.09 13.72
C LYS A 489 -31.24 17.51 14.43
N ASN A 490 -32.06 18.34 13.78
CA ASN A 490 -33.30 18.86 14.36
C ASN A 490 -34.52 17.97 14.14
N ILE A 491 -34.39 16.89 13.36
CA ILE A 491 -35.47 15.90 13.15
C ILE A 491 -35.49 14.93 14.33
N SER A 492 -36.69 14.64 14.87
CA SER A 492 -36.82 13.69 15.99
C SER A 492 -36.28 12.31 15.63
N LYS A 493 -35.61 11.66 16.58
CA LYS A 493 -35.09 10.28 16.45
C LYS A 493 -36.21 9.25 16.24
N ASP A 494 -37.44 9.58 16.63
CA ASP A 494 -38.60 8.73 16.34
C ASP A 494 -38.90 8.64 14.84
N LYS A 495 -38.47 9.64 14.06
CA LYS A 495 -38.67 9.72 12.60
C LYS A 495 -37.40 9.46 11.79
N LEU A 496 -36.25 9.94 12.25
CA LEU A 496 -34.98 9.82 11.52
C LEU A 496 -33.80 9.47 12.43
N ILE A 497 -33.09 8.40 12.09
CA ILE A 497 -31.84 7.98 12.74
C ILE A 497 -30.71 8.02 11.72
N LEU A 498 -29.63 8.72 12.04
CA LEU A 498 -28.38 8.70 11.28
C LEU A 498 -27.36 7.82 12.02
N GLN A 499 -27.16 6.59 11.55
CA GLN A 499 -26.40 5.56 12.24
C GLN A 499 -24.91 5.60 11.86
N SER A 500 -24.03 5.72 12.87
CA SER A 500 -22.57 5.62 12.69
C SER A 500 -21.96 4.36 13.32
N ASP A 501 -22.74 3.60 14.08
CA ASP A 501 -22.32 2.34 14.70
C ASP A 501 -22.82 1.15 13.87
N PHE A 502 -21.90 0.30 13.44
CA PHE A 502 -22.17 -0.85 12.56
C PHE A 502 -21.93 -2.20 13.25
N SER A 503 -21.73 -2.19 14.57
CA SER A 503 -21.47 -3.40 15.36
C SER A 503 -22.62 -4.41 15.38
N SER A 504 -23.85 -3.96 15.09
CA SER A 504 -25.06 -4.76 15.10
C SER A 504 -25.81 -4.74 13.77
N ASN A 505 -26.46 -5.85 13.42
CA ASN A 505 -27.32 -5.99 12.24
C ASN A 505 -28.82 -5.82 12.55
N GLU A 506 -29.20 -5.44 13.78
CA GLU A 506 -30.61 -5.29 14.18
C GLU A 506 -31.41 -4.34 13.27
N THR A 507 -30.80 -3.25 12.81
CA THR A 507 -31.48 -2.32 11.89
C THR A 507 -31.72 -2.93 10.50
N VAL A 508 -30.94 -3.93 10.11
CA VAL A 508 -31.15 -4.70 8.88
C VAL A 508 -32.34 -5.65 9.04
N TYR A 509 -32.38 -6.43 10.12
CA TYR A 509 -33.47 -7.40 10.33
C TYR A 509 -34.83 -6.74 10.59
N SER A 510 -34.83 -5.67 11.37
CA SER A 510 -36.05 -4.95 11.75
C SER A 510 -36.61 -4.03 10.65
N ALA A 511 -35.88 -3.75 9.58
CA ALA A 511 -36.41 -2.95 8.47
C ALA A 511 -37.54 -3.68 7.74
N ASP A 512 -38.66 -3.00 7.47
CA ASP A 512 -39.75 -3.49 6.63
C ASP A 512 -39.43 -3.38 5.14
N VAL A 513 -38.68 -2.32 4.76
CA VAL A 513 -38.17 -2.10 3.40
C VAL A 513 -36.75 -1.53 3.50
N LEU A 514 -35.85 -2.03 2.65
CA LEU A 514 -34.54 -1.45 2.45
C LEU A 514 -34.54 -0.52 1.23
N ILE A 515 -33.98 0.68 1.37
CA ILE A 515 -33.56 1.53 0.25
C ILE A 515 -32.07 1.39 0.05
N SER A 516 -31.64 1.05 -1.15
CA SER A 516 -30.23 0.90 -1.49
C SER A 516 -29.96 1.33 -2.93
N ASP A 517 -28.71 1.26 -3.34
CA ASP A 517 -28.26 1.51 -4.71
C ASP A 517 -27.52 0.26 -5.25
N TRP A 518 -26.19 0.30 -5.33
CA TRP A 518 -25.32 -0.76 -5.83
C TRP A 518 -24.68 -1.59 -4.70
N SER A 519 -25.27 -1.57 -3.51
CA SER A 519 -24.72 -2.25 -2.33
C SER A 519 -25.12 -3.73 -2.27
N GLY A 520 -24.17 -4.59 -1.91
CA GLY A 520 -24.43 -6.02 -1.71
C GLY A 520 -25.39 -6.34 -0.57
N ILE A 521 -25.51 -5.44 0.42
CA ILE A 521 -26.45 -5.59 1.55
C ILE A 521 -27.90 -5.72 1.07
N ALA A 522 -28.24 -5.20 -0.11
CA ALA A 522 -29.59 -5.33 -0.66
C ALA A 522 -29.99 -6.79 -0.91
N PHE A 523 -29.06 -7.58 -1.43
CA PHE A 523 -29.26 -9.00 -1.70
C PHE A 523 -29.21 -9.81 -0.41
N GLU A 524 -28.28 -9.47 0.49
CA GLU A 524 -28.21 -10.09 1.82
C GLU A 524 -29.51 -9.87 2.60
N TYR A 525 -30.03 -8.64 2.61
CA TYR A 525 -31.31 -8.28 3.23
C TYR A 525 -32.47 -9.02 2.58
N ALA A 526 -32.62 -8.93 1.26
CA ALA A 526 -33.75 -9.54 0.55
C ALA A 526 -33.78 -11.05 0.76
N PHE A 527 -32.68 -11.76 0.50
CA PHE A 527 -32.66 -13.22 0.58
C PHE A 527 -32.70 -13.76 2.02
N SER A 528 -32.17 -13.02 3.01
CA SER A 528 -32.28 -13.45 4.42
C SER A 528 -33.67 -13.19 5.01
N THR A 529 -34.23 -12.00 4.79
CA THR A 529 -35.49 -11.55 5.43
C THR A 529 -36.74 -11.80 4.59
N ARG A 530 -36.58 -12.04 3.28
CA ARG A 530 -37.66 -12.08 2.27
C ARG A 530 -38.48 -10.80 2.20
N LYS A 531 -37.84 -9.65 2.40
CA LYS A 531 -38.48 -8.33 2.32
C LYS A 531 -38.01 -7.56 1.09
N PRO A 532 -38.86 -6.70 0.50
CA PRO A 532 -38.54 -6.00 -0.74
C PRO A 532 -37.50 -4.90 -0.56
N VAL A 533 -36.86 -4.55 -1.67
CA VAL A 533 -35.89 -3.46 -1.75
C VAL A 533 -36.39 -2.37 -2.70
N LEU A 534 -36.19 -1.10 -2.33
CA LEU A 534 -36.29 0.03 -3.24
C LEU A 534 -34.88 0.45 -3.67
N PHE A 535 -34.60 0.34 -4.95
CA PHE A 535 -33.32 0.70 -5.52
C PHE A 535 -33.35 2.12 -6.10
N ILE A 536 -32.29 2.87 -5.85
CA ILE A 536 -32.01 4.13 -6.54
C ILE A 536 -30.88 3.89 -7.56
N ASP A 537 -31.13 4.21 -8.82
CA ASP A 537 -30.20 4.04 -9.94
C ASP A 537 -29.17 5.18 -9.96
N THR A 538 -28.38 5.32 -8.90
CA THR A 538 -27.19 6.19 -8.87
C THR A 538 -26.15 5.71 -9.88
N PRO A 539 -25.10 6.50 -10.20
CA PRO A 539 -23.98 6.04 -11.02
C PRO A 539 -23.47 4.66 -10.58
N MET A 540 -23.31 3.76 -11.55
CA MET A 540 -23.05 2.35 -11.27
C MET A 540 -21.71 2.15 -10.57
N LYS A 541 -21.71 1.33 -9.53
CA LYS A 541 -20.48 0.85 -8.89
C LYS A 541 -19.82 -0.22 -9.77
N VAL A 542 -18.92 0.21 -10.65
CA VAL A 542 -18.21 -0.65 -11.61
C VAL A 542 -16.72 -0.65 -11.31
N ALA A 543 -16.14 -1.83 -11.03
CA ALA A 543 -14.71 -2.01 -10.82
C ALA A 543 -13.99 -2.48 -12.10
N ASN A 544 -14.68 -3.19 -12.99
CA ASN A 544 -14.19 -3.57 -14.31
C ASN A 544 -14.87 -2.73 -15.39
N PRO A 545 -14.19 -1.78 -16.05
CA PRO A 545 -14.80 -0.97 -17.10
C PRO A 545 -15.23 -1.78 -18.33
N ASN A 546 -14.67 -2.98 -18.53
CA ASN A 546 -14.92 -3.84 -19.69
C ASN A 546 -16.01 -4.90 -19.44
N TYR A 547 -16.76 -4.79 -18.33
CA TYR A 547 -17.75 -5.80 -17.95
C TYR A 547 -18.79 -6.09 -19.05
N ALA A 548 -19.16 -5.06 -19.83
CA ALA A 548 -20.15 -5.14 -20.91
C ALA A 548 -19.66 -5.98 -22.10
N ASP A 549 -18.35 -6.11 -22.30
CA ASP A 549 -17.76 -6.89 -23.39
C ASP A 549 -17.74 -8.39 -23.09
N THR A 550 -18.05 -8.78 -21.85
CA THR A 550 -17.85 -10.16 -21.38
C THR A 550 -19.14 -10.89 -21.07
N VAL A 551 -20.13 -10.20 -20.52
CA VAL A 551 -21.43 -10.80 -20.19
C VAL A 551 -22.54 -9.85 -20.59
N ALA A 552 -23.53 -10.37 -21.31
CA ALA A 552 -24.66 -9.57 -21.82
C ALA A 552 -25.43 -8.84 -20.70
N GLU A 553 -25.69 -9.50 -19.57
CA GLU A 553 -26.36 -8.90 -18.42
C GLU A 553 -25.83 -9.46 -17.08
N PRO A 554 -25.02 -8.68 -16.34
CA PRO A 554 -24.60 -9.00 -14.98
C PRO A 554 -25.75 -9.27 -14.01
N LEU A 555 -25.54 -10.17 -13.05
CA LEU A 555 -26.54 -10.52 -12.03
C LEU A 555 -27.06 -9.29 -11.24
N ASN A 556 -26.18 -8.33 -11.00
CA ASN A 556 -26.50 -7.09 -10.28
C ASN A 556 -27.55 -6.25 -11.02
N LEU A 557 -27.59 -6.31 -12.36
CA LEU A 557 -28.58 -5.58 -13.16
C LEU A 557 -29.90 -6.34 -13.23
N THR A 558 -29.84 -7.66 -13.38
CA THR A 558 -31.04 -8.48 -13.62
C THR A 558 -31.89 -8.69 -12.37
N LEU A 559 -31.27 -8.82 -11.18
CA LEU A 559 -32.01 -9.15 -9.96
C LEU A 559 -32.66 -7.95 -9.26
N ARG A 560 -32.15 -6.72 -9.41
CA ARG A 560 -32.66 -5.53 -8.70
C ARG A 560 -34.15 -5.29 -8.93
N GLY A 561 -34.58 -5.33 -10.19
CA GLY A 561 -36.00 -5.20 -10.56
C GLY A 561 -36.84 -6.43 -10.24
N LYS A 562 -36.23 -7.56 -9.85
CA LYS A 562 -36.95 -8.77 -9.45
C LYS A 562 -37.25 -8.78 -7.96
N ILE A 563 -36.28 -8.41 -7.12
CA ILE A 563 -36.43 -8.38 -5.64
C ILE A 563 -37.02 -7.06 -5.12
N GLY A 564 -37.35 -6.14 -6.02
CA GLY A 564 -37.70 -4.77 -5.66
C GLY A 564 -38.13 -3.91 -6.84
N ILE A 565 -38.21 -2.62 -6.58
CA ILE A 565 -38.51 -1.57 -7.57
C ILE A 565 -37.31 -0.63 -7.74
N GLN A 566 -37.20 0.01 -8.89
CA GLN A 566 -36.08 0.88 -9.24
C GLN A 566 -36.57 2.29 -9.57
N LEU A 567 -35.91 3.30 -9.02
CA LEU A 567 -36.15 4.72 -9.30
C LEU A 567 -34.85 5.39 -9.75
N LYS A 568 -34.93 6.34 -10.66
CA LYS A 568 -33.81 7.22 -10.97
C LYS A 568 -33.61 8.28 -9.88
N PRO A 569 -32.40 8.87 -9.73
CA PRO A 569 -32.15 9.93 -8.75
C PRO A 569 -33.14 11.10 -8.85
N GLU A 570 -33.58 11.46 -10.07
CA GLU A 570 -34.53 12.55 -10.32
C GLU A 570 -35.96 12.21 -9.87
N GLN A 571 -36.26 10.93 -9.63
CA GLN A 571 -37.57 10.42 -9.23
C GLN A 571 -37.66 10.18 -7.71
N THR A 572 -36.64 10.58 -6.95
CA THR A 572 -36.60 10.37 -5.48
C THR A 572 -37.69 11.09 -4.70
N ASN A 573 -38.34 12.08 -5.30
CA ASN A 573 -39.57 12.69 -4.78
C ASN A 573 -40.77 11.71 -4.74
N GLN A 574 -40.71 10.56 -5.41
CA GLN A 574 -41.73 9.51 -5.43
C GLN A 574 -41.42 8.35 -4.46
N VAL A 575 -40.32 8.41 -3.71
CA VAL A 575 -39.91 7.34 -2.78
C VAL A 575 -41.02 7.02 -1.79
N GLY A 576 -41.68 8.02 -1.21
CA GLY A 576 -42.77 7.79 -0.26
C GLY A 576 -43.90 6.91 -0.80
N LYS A 577 -44.37 7.18 -2.03
CA LYS A 577 -45.40 6.38 -2.71
C LYS A 577 -44.91 4.97 -3.03
N SER A 578 -43.64 4.87 -3.43
CA SER A 578 -42.98 3.62 -3.77
C SER A 578 -42.83 2.71 -2.56
N LEU A 579 -42.52 3.28 -1.39
CA LEU A 579 -42.46 2.57 -0.12
C LEU A 579 -43.84 2.07 0.32
N GLU A 580 -44.90 2.87 0.19
CA GLU A 580 -46.28 2.44 0.46
C GLU A 580 -46.65 1.22 -0.38
N TYR A 581 -46.38 1.29 -1.69
CA TYR A 581 -46.62 0.18 -2.61
C TYR A 581 -45.88 -1.11 -2.18
N LEU A 582 -44.59 -1.00 -1.85
CA LEU A 582 -43.80 -2.16 -1.40
C LEU A 582 -44.32 -2.75 -0.09
N LEU A 583 -44.77 -1.91 0.84
CA LEU A 583 -45.35 -2.35 2.12
C LEU A 583 -46.69 -3.06 1.91
N GLU A 584 -47.54 -2.56 1.00
CA GLU A 584 -48.82 -3.18 0.65
C GLU A 584 -48.65 -4.54 -0.05
N HIS A 585 -47.61 -4.69 -0.87
CA HIS A 585 -47.32 -5.91 -1.65
C HIS A 585 -46.22 -6.78 -1.01
N ALA A 586 -45.94 -6.59 0.29
CA ALA A 586 -44.83 -7.27 0.97
C ALA A 586 -44.94 -8.81 0.93
N ALA A 587 -46.16 -9.36 0.96
CA ALA A 587 -46.39 -10.80 0.87
C ALA A 587 -46.00 -11.37 -0.51
N ASP A 588 -46.37 -10.68 -1.58
CA ASP A 588 -46.04 -11.07 -2.97
C ASP A 588 -44.52 -11.03 -3.19
N TYR A 589 -43.87 -9.97 -2.72
CA TYR A 589 -42.40 -9.89 -2.75
C TYR A 589 -41.75 -10.96 -1.90
N SER A 590 -42.29 -11.30 -0.73
CA SER A 590 -41.77 -12.37 0.11
C SER A 590 -41.77 -13.72 -0.59
N GLN A 591 -42.85 -14.06 -1.31
CA GLN A 591 -42.90 -15.29 -2.11
C GLN A 591 -41.91 -15.23 -3.27
N LYS A 592 -41.94 -14.15 -4.06
CA LYS A 592 -41.05 -13.98 -5.23
C LYS A 592 -39.57 -14.03 -4.84
N ILE A 593 -39.20 -13.40 -3.73
CA ILE A 593 -37.82 -13.39 -3.23
C ILE A 593 -37.43 -14.78 -2.72
N ALA A 594 -38.35 -15.55 -2.12
CA ALA A 594 -38.09 -16.93 -1.75
C ALA A 594 -37.74 -17.79 -2.98
N GLU A 595 -38.56 -17.72 -4.02
CA GLU A 595 -38.33 -18.44 -5.28
C GLU A 595 -36.98 -18.06 -5.90
N LEU A 596 -36.66 -16.76 -5.95
CA LEU A 596 -35.36 -16.28 -6.45
C LEU A 596 -34.19 -16.74 -5.58
N THR A 597 -34.38 -16.85 -4.26
CA THR A 597 -33.33 -17.34 -3.36
C THR A 597 -32.98 -18.78 -3.72
N ASP A 598 -33.99 -19.64 -3.89
CA ASP A 598 -33.82 -21.06 -4.24
C ASP A 598 -33.31 -21.23 -5.68
N GLU A 599 -33.67 -20.32 -6.58
CA GLU A 599 -33.24 -20.35 -7.99
C GLU A 599 -31.78 -19.92 -8.17
N TYR A 600 -31.28 -18.97 -7.38
CA TYR A 600 -29.97 -18.34 -7.60
C TYR A 600 -28.89 -18.76 -6.61
N LEU A 601 -29.21 -19.04 -5.34
CA LEU A 601 -28.22 -19.46 -4.34
C LEU A 601 -28.09 -20.98 -4.29
N TYR A 602 -26.86 -21.47 -4.24
CA TYR A 602 -26.60 -22.90 -4.08
C TYR A 602 -26.77 -23.34 -2.63
N HIS A 603 -27.34 -24.53 -2.45
CA HIS A 603 -27.37 -25.31 -1.19
C HIS A 603 -27.64 -24.49 0.08
N MET A 604 -28.66 -23.61 0.06
CA MET A 604 -29.00 -22.75 1.19
C MET A 604 -29.17 -23.58 2.48
N GLY A 605 -28.35 -23.28 3.49
CA GLY A 605 -28.33 -23.93 4.80
C GLY A 605 -27.23 -24.98 4.94
N HIS A 606 -26.51 -25.30 3.85
CA HIS A 606 -25.51 -26.36 3.79
C HIS A 606 -24.14 -25.86 3.31
N SER A 607 -23.90 -24.54 3.20
CA SER A 607 -22.66 -24.03 2.62
C SER A 607 -21.38 -24.47 3.35
N GLY A 608 -21.44 -24.53 4.69
CA GLY A 608 -20.36 -25.03 5.53
C GLY A 608 -20.05 -26.51 5.27
N GLU A 609 -21.09 -27.33 5.07
CA GLU A 609 -20.94 -28.75 4.74
C GLU A 609 -20.28 -28.92 3.38
N ILE A 610 -20.78 -28.25 2.34
CA ILE A 610 -20.27 -28.40 0.98
C ILE A 610 -18.81 -27.96 0.91
N GLY A 611 -18.49 -26.76 1.40
CA GLY A 611 -17.12 -26.25 1.42
C GLY A 611 -16.18 -27.10 2.27
N GLY A 612 -16.63 -27.51 3.46
CA GLY A 612 -15.86 -28.35 4.37
C GLY A 612 -15.58 -29.75 3.80
N ARG A 613 -16.58 -30.42 3.21
CA ARG A 613 -16.41 -31.72 2.54
C ARG A 613 -15.45 -31.63 1.37
N TYR A 614 -15.55 -30.57 0.57
CA TYR A 614 -14.61 -30.34 -0.53
C TYR A 614 -13.17 -30.28 0.00
N ILE A 615 -12.91 -29.41 0.99
CA ILE A 615 -11.58 -29.23 1.59
C ILE A 615 -11.02 -30.55 2.11
N LEU A 616 -11.81 -31.29 2.92
CA LEU A 616 -11.37 -32.57 3.49
C LEU A 616 -11.06 -33.58 2.38
N SER A 617 -11.92 -33.67 1.36
CA SER A 617 -11.71 -34.61 0.24
C SER A 617 -10.47 -34.26 -0.59
N SER A 618 -10.20 -32.97 -0.85
CA SER A 618 -9.04 -32.52 -1.61
C SER A 618 -7.75 -32.78 -0.82
N LEU A 619 -7.74 -32.48 0.48
CA LEU A 619 -6.59 -32.76 1.35
C LEU A 619 -6.30 -34.26 1.44
N GLN A 620 -7.32 -35.12 1.56
CA GLN A 620 -7.14 -36.57 1.51
C GLN A 620 -6.54 -37.05 0.19
N LYS A 621 -6.99 -36.50 -0.94
CA LYS A 621 -6.40 -36.80 -2.27
C LYS A 621 -4.94 -36.37 -2.35
N LYS A 622 -4.61 -35.15 -1.89
CA LYS A 622 -3.23 -34.64 -1.83
C LYS A 622 -2.34 -35.50 -0.94
N ALA A 623 -2.84 -35.98 0.20
CA ALA A 623 -2.11 -36.87 1.09
C ALA A 623 -1.78 -38.23 0.44
N LYS A 624 -2.73 -38.82 -0.29
CA LYS A 624 -2.51 -40.08 -1.03
C LYS A 624 -1.51 -39.95 -2.18
N ASN A 625 -1.44 -38.77 -2.80
CA ASN A 625 -0.57 -38.51 -3.94
C ASN A 625 0.84 -38.00 -3.55
N LYS A 626 1.15 -37.85 -2.25
CA LYS A 626 2.52 -37.56 -1.81
C LYS A 626 3.38 -38.82 -2.03
N PRO A 627 4.49 -38.74 -2.80
CA PRO A 627 5.36 -39.90 -2.99
C PRO A 627 5.85 -40.39 -1.63
N GLN A 628 5.73 -41.70 -1.37
CA GLN A 628 6.05 -42.34 -0.07
C GLN A 628 7.54 -42.31 0.31
N ASN A 629 8.41 -41.66 -0.47
CA ASN A 629 9.85 -41.71 -0.26
C ASN A 629 10.41 -40.31 -0.02
N LEU A 630 10.59 -39.95 1.25
CA LEU A 630 11.58 -39.01 1.79
C LEU A 630 11.57 -39.20 3.31
N HIS A 631 12.24 -40.28 3.75
CA HIS A 631 12.67 -40.47 5.14
C HIS A 631 14.00 -39.78 5.37
#